data_AF-A0A1G9ZQN3-F1
#
_entry.id   AF-A0A1G9ZQN3-F1
#
_cell.length_a   1.000
_cell.length_b   1.000
_cell.length_c   1.000
_cell.angle_alpha   90.00
_cell.angle_beta   90.00
_cell.angle_gamma   90.00
#
_symmetry.space_group_name_H-M   'P 1'
#
loop_
_entity.id
_entity.type
_entity.pdbx_description
1 polymer ?
#
loop_
_entity_poly.entity_id
_entity_poly.type
_entity_poly.pdbx_seq_one_letter_code
_entity_poly.pdbx_strand_id
1 'polypeptide(L)'
;MLAYIEDKYHKDFVFYKYYADSTGFISPSMEVYPAGDKEQIVTIKLEEESYTDNYLEMLSTREYEEAISTYIRENFPKTDFQVFSSVNSLEEGDGDILMRAQATSYVLMVNPFQSQEEALKAATGLIDYLKEKNGNKAVGIYYYMQTREQYEKNYISSATDSFKDLIYEYRISSNNNAVRLEKD
;
A
#
# COMPACT_ATOMS: atom_id res chain seq x y z
N MET A 1 5.92 26.42 -0.23
CA MET A 1 5.53 25.02 -0.48
C MET A 1 6.17 24.46 -1.75
N LEU A 2 5.99 25.03 -2.95
CA LEU A 2 6.51 24.41 -4.19
C LEU A 2 8.05 24.41 -4.20
N ALA A 3 8.65 25.58 -3.99
CA ALA A 3 10.09 25.69 -3.83
C ALA A 3 10.67 24.81 -2.70
N TYR A 4 9.89 24.52 -1.65
CA TYR A 4 10.34 23.63 -0.57
C TYR A 4 10.53 22.20 -1.05
N ILE A 5 9.55 21.64 -1.77
CA ILE A 5 9.63 20.25 -2.24
C ILE A 5 10.69 20.10 -3.36
N GLU A 6 10.80 21.11 -4.22
CA GLU A 6 11.77 21.11 -5.32
C GLU A 6 13.21 21.20 -4.80
N ASP A 7 13.47 22.04 -3.79
CA ASP A 7 14.78 22.13 -3.15
C ASP A 7 15.13 20.87 -2.37
N LYS A 8 14.18 20.32 -1.60
CA LYS A 8 14.39 19.12 -0.78
C LYS A 8 14.73 17.88 -1.60
N TYR A 9 14.09 17.69 -2.76
CA TYR A 9 14.26 16.48 -3.59
C TYR A 9 15.05 16.71 -4.87
N HIS A 10 15.53 17.94 -5.11
CA HIS A 10 16.26 18.35 -6.31
C HIS A 10 15.56 17.91 -7.61
N LYS A 11 14.24 18.11 -7.66
CA LYS A 11 13.36 17.65 -8.75
C LYS A 11 12.24 18.64 -9.00
N ASP A 12 11.85 18.82 -10.26
CA ASP A 12 10.75 19.70 -10.64
C ASP A 12 9.39 19.09 -10.27
N PHE A 13 8.49 19.92 -9.74
CA PHE A 13 7.12 19.56 -9.43
C PHE A 13 6.14 20.49 -10.13
N VAL A 14 4.97 19.95 -10.49
CA VAL A 14 3.88 20.72 -11.08
C VAL A 14 2.78 20.88 -10.07
N PHE A 15 2.33 22.13 -9.91
CA PHE A 15 1.18 22.46 -9.06
C PHE A 15 -0.09 21.74 -9.51
N TYR A 16 -0.81 21.15 -8.56
CA TYR A 16 -2.12 20.55 -8.80
C TYR A 16 -3.23 21.33 -8.09
N LYS A 17 -3.14 21.49 -6.77
CA LYS A 17 -4.21 22.11 -5.97
C LYS A 17 -3.68 22.73 -4.69
N TYR A 18 -4.37 23.76 -4.20
CA TYR A 18 -4.09 24.39 -2.91
C TYR A 18 -5.33 24.35 -2.02
N TYR A 19 -5.14 24.06 -0.75
CA TYR A 19 -6.16 24.08 0.28
C TYR A 19 -5.71 25.00 1.40
N ALA A 20 -6.51 26.03 1.69
CA ALA A 20 -6.40 26.82 2.90
C ALA A 20 -7.81 27.16 3.33
N ASP A 21 -8.15 26.89 4.59
CA ASP A 21 -9.38 27.44 5.15
C ASP A 21 -9.10 28.83 5.73
N SER A 22 -10.08 29.73 5.60
CA SER A 22 -9.99 31.09 6.15
C SER A 22 -10.29 31.14 7.65
N THR A 23 -10.50 29.99 8.28
CA THR A 23 -10.95 29.84 9.66
C THR A 23 -9.82 29.50 10.64
N GLY A 24 -8.65 29.13 10.12
CA GLY A 24 -7.47 28.74 10.90
C GLY A 24 -7.52 27.32 11.46
N PHE A 25 -8.48 26.48 11.04
CA PHE A 25 -8.63 25.12 11.56
C PHE A 25 -7.85 24.08 10.73
N ILE A 26 -7.71 24.31 9.43
CA ILE A 26 -6.95 23.47 8.51
C ILE A 26 -5.66 24.19 8.14
N SER A 27 -4.54 23.59 8.52
CA SER A 27 -3.21 23.98 8.06
C SER A 27 -3.19 24.10 6.54
N PRO A 28 -2.65 25.21 6.00
CA PRO A 28 -2.45 25.36 4.56
C PRO A 28 -1.75 24.13 3.98
N SER A 29 -2.27 23.59 2.88
CA SER A 29 -1.69 22.45 2.19
C SER A 29 -1.74 22.62 0.67
N MET A 30 -0.83 21.94 -0.01
CA MET A 30 -0.71 22.01 -1.45
C MET A 30 -0.44 20.62 -2.01
N GLU A 31 -1.24 20.22 -2.98
CA GLU A 31 -1.02 19.05 -3.79
C GLU A 31 -0.20 19.42 -5.03
N VAL A 32 0.83 18.63 -5.31
CA VAL A 32 1.69 18.71 -6.48
C VAL A 32 1.93 17.32 -7.04
N TYR A 33 2.52 17.22 -8.23
CA TYR A 33 3.03 15.95 -8.75
C TYR A 33 4.40 16.15 -9.41
N PRO A 34 5.31 15.16 -9.36
CA PRO A 34 6.60 15.27 -10.04
C PRO A 34 6.41 15.50 -11.54
N ALA A 35 7.24 16.35 -12.15
CA ALA A 35 7.23 16.52 -13.60
C ALA A 35 7.46 15.15 -14.29
N GLY A 36 6.50 14.72 -15.10
CA GLY A 36 6.52 13.43 -15.79
C GLY A 36 5.76 12.28 -15.11
N ASP A 37 5.25 12.46 -13.89
CA ASP A 37 4.44 11.45 -13.19
C ASP A 37 3.22 12.09 -12.50
N LYS A 38 2.14 12.28 -13.28
CA LYS A 38 0.90 12.92 -12.81
C LYS A 38 0.07 12.06 -11.84
N GLU A 39 0.41 10.78 -11.69
CA GLU A 39 -0.33 9.86 -10.81
C GLU A 39 0.18 9.94 -9.37
N GLN A 40 1.40 10.44 -9.17
CA GLN A 40 1.98 10.68 -7.85
C GLN A 40 1.59 12.05 -7.30
N ILE A 41 0.40 12.16 -6.70
CA ILE A 41 -0.05 13.38 -6.02
C ILE A 41 0.58 13.47 -4.63
N VAL A 42 1.58 14.33 -4.48
CA VAL A 42 2.25 14.67 -3.23
C VAL A 42 1.50 15.78 -2.51
N THR A 43 1.25 15.60 -1.23
CA THR A 43 0.68 16.63 -0.36
C THR A 43 1.77 17.26 0.50
N ILE A 44 1.91 18.58 0.41
CA ILE A 44 2.77 19.40 1.25
C ILE A 44 1.89 20.13 2.26
N LYS A 45 2.20 20.06 3.55
CA LYS A 45 1.45 20.74 4.62
C LYS A 45 2.34 21.77 5.30
N LEU A 46 1.76 22.90 5.71
CA LEU A 46 2.39 23.81 6.65
C LEU A 46 2.00 23.39 8.07
N GLU A 47 2.96 22.89 8.83
CA GLU A 47 2.78 22.50 10.24
C GLU A 47 3.62 23.42 11.11
N GLU A 48 2.94 24.16 12.01
CA GLU A 48 3.53 25.19 12.85
C GLU A 48 4.32 26.23 12.02
N GLU A 49 5.65 26.10 11.98
CA GLU A 49 6.57 26.99 11.26
C GLU A 49 7.36 26.28 10.15
N SER A 50 7.03 25.03 9.82
CA SER A 50 7.77 24.21 8.86
C SER A 50 6.86 23.52 7.83
N TYR A 51 7.46 23.04 6.75
CA TYR A 51 6.74 22.23 5.76
C TYR A 51 7.03 20.74 5.95
N THR A 52 6.00 19.92 5.86
CA THR A 52 6.08 18.47 5.76
C THR A 52 5.50 18.01 4.43
N ASP A 53 5.93 16.84 3.96
CA ASP A 53 5.42 16.22 2.74
C ASP A 53 5.41 14.70 2.87
N ASN A 54 4.61 14.04 2.02
CA ASN A 54 4.49 12.58 1.96
C ASN A 54 5.21 11.97 0.74
N TYR A 55 6.10 12.69 0.05
CA TYR A 55 6.67 12.20 -1.22
C TYR A 55 7.56 10.98 -1.03
N LEU A 56 8.44 10.98 -0.01
CA LEU A 56 9.30 9.82 0.27
C LEU A 56 8.50 8.58 0.67
N GLU A 57 7.45 8.76 1.47
CA GLU A 57 6.54 7.67 1.86
C GLU A 57 5.84 7.07 0.64
N MET A 58 5.36 7.92 -0.28
CA MET A 58 4.75 7.48 -1.53
C MET A 58 5.71 6.72 -2.42
N LEU A 59 6.95 7.22 -2.61
CA LEU A 59 7.98 6.53 -3.37
C LEU A 59 8.29 5.16 -2.77
N SER A 60 8.45 5.11 -1.46
CA SER A 60 8.77 3.88 -0.73
C SER A 60 7.65 2.85 -0.81
N THR A 61 6.39 3.30 -0.69
CA THR A 61 5.22 2.43 -0.86
C THR A 61 5.16 1.85 -2.26
N ARG A 62 5.36 2.67 -3.30
CA ARG A 62 5.36 2.20 -4.69
C ARG A 62 6.48 1.21 -4.97
N GLU A 63 7.70 1.49 -4.49
CA GLU A 63 8.83 0.56 -4.63
C GLU A 63 8.55 -0.76 -3.92
N TYR A 64 7.93 -0.71 -2.73
CA TYR A 64 7.54 -1.88 -1.95
C TYR A 64 6.49 -2.73 -2.68
N GLU A 65 5.42 -2.10 -3.20
CA GLU A 65 4.37 -2.78 -3.96
C GLU A 65 4.89 -3.37 -5.27
N GLU A 66 5.79 -2.68 -5.98
CA GLU A 66 6.40 -3.18 -7.21
C GLU A 66 7.32 -4.38 -6.95
N ALA A 67 8.05 -4.40 -5.82
CA ALA A 67 8.86 -5.54 -5.42
C ALA A 67 7.99 -6.79 -5.17
N ILE A 68 6.86 -6.63 -4.47
CA ILE A 68 5.87 -7.70 -4.29
C ILE A 68 5.30 -8.15 -5.63
N SER A 69 4.87 -7.20 -6.46
CA SER A 69 4.25 -7.47 -7.75
C SER A 69 5.21 -8.17 -8.71
N THR A 70 6.50 -7.85 -8.64
CA THR A 70 7.56 -8.51 -9.41
C THR A 70 7.72 -9.97 -8.98
N TYR A 71 7.84 -10.23 -7.67
CA TYR A 71 7.88 -11.60 -7.15
C TYR A 71 6.66 -12.43 -7.59
N ILE A 72 5.46 -11.83 -7.50
CA ILE A 72 4.22 -12.47 -7.92
C ILE A 72 4.24 -12.82 -9.40
N ARG A 73 4.62 -11.89 -10.29
CA ARG A 73 4.68 -12.12 -11.74
C ARG A 73 5.67 -13.23 -12.11
N GLU A 74 6.79 -13.31 -11.40
CA GLU A 74 7.82 -14.34 -11.66
C GLU A 74 7.41 -15.74 -11.19
N ASN A 75 6.72 -15.84 -10.05
CA ASN A 75 6.39 -17.13 -9.43
C ASN A 75 4.98 -17.63 -9.77
N PHE A 76 4.05 -16.72 -10.11
CA PHE A 76 2.65 -17.00 -10.41
C PHE A 76 2.20 -16.29 -11.71
N PRO A 77 2.88 -16.51 -12.86
CA PRO A 77 2.67 -15.72 -14.09
C PRO A 77 1.29 -15.85 -14.74
N LYS A 78 0.46 -16.79 -14.28
CA LYS A 78 -0.90 -17.02 -14.79
C LYS A 78 -1.97 -16.32 -13.97
N THR A 79 -1.57 -15.61 -12.92
CA THR A 79 -2.49 -15.07 -11.93
C THR A 79 -2.25 -13.58 -11.78
N ASP A 80 -3.31 -12.81 -11.93
CA ASP A 80 -3.27 -11.37 -11.72
C ASP A 80 -3.56 -11.05 -10.26
N PHE A 81 -2.71 -10.22 -9.67
CA PHE A 81 -2.87 -9.73 -8.31
C PHE A 81 -2.82 -8.19 -8.28
N GLN A 82 -3.44 -7.62 -7.27
CA GLN A 82 -3.28 -6.24 -6.85
C GLN A 82 -2.66 -6.21 -5.48
N VAL A 83 -1.68 -5.33 -5.30
CA VAL A 83 -0.98 -5.12 -4.04
C VAL A 83 -1.29 -3.71 -3.56
N PHE A 84 -1.67 -3.57 -2.30
CA PHE A 84 -1.83 -2.28 -1.63
C PHE A 84 -1.07 -2.34 -0.32
N SER A 85 -0.18 -1.39 -0.10
CA SER A 85 0.67 -1.36 1.09
C SER A 85 0.58 -0.04 1.82
N SER A 86 0.75 -0.10 3.14
CA SER A 86 0.94 1.06 4.02
C SER A 86 2.29 0.90 4.70
N VAL A 87 3.29 1.68 4.27
CA VAL A 87 4.63 1.68 4.88
C VAL A 87 4.57 2.47 6.19
N ASN A 88 4.62 1.77 7.32
CA ASN A 88 4.50 2.35 8.65
C ASN A 88 5.84 2.92 9.16
N SER A 89 6.95 2.30 8.77
CA SER A 89 8.30 2.77 9.07
C SER A 89 9.26 2.37 7.95
N LEU A 90 10.29 3.18 7.75
CA LEU A 90 11.32 2.97 6.74
C LEU A 90 12.69 3.22 7.37
N GLU A 91 13.55 2.21 7.34
CA GLU A 91 14.95 2.35 7.75
C GLU A 91 15.74 3.10 6.66
N GLU A 92 16.51 4.11 7.08
CA GLU A 92 17.43 4.83 6.21
C GLU A 92 18.60 3.93 5.78
N GLY A 93 19.02 4.10 4.52
CA GLY A 93 20.17 3.40 3.95
C GLY A 93 19.89 2.77 2.59
N ASP A 94 20.95 2.23 2.01
CA ASP A 94 20.88 1.52 0.73
C ASP A 94 20.39 0.07 0.94
N GLY A 95 19.68 -0.47 -0.05
CA GLY A 95 19.26 -1.88 -0.05
C GLY A 95 17.79 -2.10 -0.41
N ASP A 96 17.40 -3.38 -0.45
CA ASP A 96 16.07 -3.85 -0.81
C ASP A 96 15.00 -3.19 0.07
N ILE A 97 14.03 -2.53 -0.56
CA ILE A 97 12.93 -1.83 0.12
C ILE A 97 12.13 -2.77 1.03
N LEU A 98 12.03 -4.06 0.67
CA LEU A 98 11.33 -5.06 1.47
C LEU A 98 12.04 -5.37 2.80
N MET A 99 13.37 -5.12 2.88
CA MET A 99 14.15 -5.30 4.09
C MET A 99 14.10 -4.08 5.01
N ARG A 100 14.03 -2.89 4.41
CA ARG A 100 14.09 -1.61 5.12
C ARG A 100 12.72 -1.11 5.58
N ALA A 101 11.64 -1.48 4.89
CA ALA A 101 10.29 -1.01 5.21
C ALA A 101 9.52 -2.00 6.08
N GLN A 102 8.91 -1.48 7.15
CA GLN A 102 7.84 -2.19 7.85
C GLN A 102 6.50 -1.74 7.27
N ALA A 103 5.78 -2.64 6.61
CA ALA A 103 4.52 -2.32 5.95
C ALA A 103 3.42 -3.33 6.25
N THR A 104 2.18 -2.85 6.23
CA THR A 104 0.98 -3.68 6.15
C THR A 104 0.57 -3.81 4.69
N SER A 105 0.36 -5.03 4.19
CA SER A 105 0.09 -5.27 2.77
C SER A 105 -1.17 -6.09 2.52
N TYR A 106 -1.99 -5.63 1.58
CA TYR A 106 -3.19 -6.31 1.11
C TYR A 106 -2.92 -6.82 -0.30
N VAL A 107 -3.04 -8.13 -0.49
CA VAL A 107 -2.75 -8.78 -1.77
C VAL A 107 -4.04 -9.44 -2.28
N LEU A 108 -4.67 -8.78 -3.24
CA LEU A 108 -5.95 -9.21 -3.79
C LEU A 108 -5.72 -9.97 -5.08
N MET A 109 -6.35 -11.14 -5.20
CA MET A 109 -6.32 -11.91 -6.44
C MET A 109 -7.42 -11.42 -7.38
N VAL A 110 -7.03 -10.91 -8.54
CA VAL A 110 -7.93 -10.34 -9.54
C VAL A 110 -8.48 -11.41 -10.48
N ASN A 111 -7.72 -12.46 -10.75
CA ASN A 111 -8.17 -13.62 -11.52
C ASN A 111 -7.99 -14.90 -10.69
N PRO A 112 -9.07 -15.61 -10.33
CA PRO A 112 -8.99 -16.72 -9.38
C PRO A 112 -8.23 -17.90 -9.98
N PHE A 113 -7.41 -18.56 -9.16
CA PHE A 113 -6.88 -19.89 -9.52
C PHE A 113 -8.04 -20.86 -9.80
N GLN A 114 -7.83 -21.75 -10.78
CA GLN A 114 -8.81 -22.79 -11.09
C GLN A 114 -8.92 -23.83 -9.98
N SER A 115 -7.92 -23.90 -9.08
CA SER A 115 -7.91 -24.80 -7.94
C SER A 115 -7.57 -24.09 -6.63
N GLN A 116 -8.14 -24.59 -5.54
CA GLN A 116 -7.86 -24.12 -4.19
C GLN A 116 -6.39 -24.36 -3.80
N GLU A 117 -5.80 -25.47 -4.25
CA GLU A 117 -4.41 -25.85 -3.94
C GLU A 117 -3.40 -24.83 -4.50
N GLU A 118 -3.60 -24.36 -5.72
CA GLU A 118 -2.74 -23.33 -6.33
C GLU A 118 -2.85 -22.00 -5.60
N ALA A 119 -4.06 -21.62 -5.18
CA ALA A 119 -4.27 -20.41 -4.36
C ALA A 119 -3.52 -20.48 -3.02
N LEU A 120 -3.57 -21.63 -2.35
CA LEU A 120 -2.86 -21.85 -1.08
C LEU A 120 -1.35 -21.85 -1.26
N LYS A 121 -0.86 -22.46 -2.32
CA LYS A 121 0.56 -22.47 -2.64
C LYS A 121 1.07 -21.05 -2.92
N ALA A 122 0.30 -20.26 -3.66
CA ALA A 122 0.64 -18.87 -3.93
C ALA A 122 0.65 -18.01 -2.66
N ALA A 123 -0.39 -18.17 -1.84
CA ALA A 123 -0.49 -17.43 -0.59
C ALA A 123 0.67 -17.75 0.37
N THR A 124 0.99 -19.04 0.54
CA THR A 124 2.11 -19.48 1.37
C THR A 124 3.45 -18.97 0.84
N GLY A 125 3.69 -19.11 -0.47
CA GLY A 125 4.95 -18.67 -1.08
C GLY A 125 5.21 -17.18 -0.91
N LEU A 126 4.19 -16.34 -1.11
CA LEU A 126 4.34 -14.90 -0.92
C LEU A 126 4.45 -14.51 0.56
N ILE A 127 3.79 -15.22 1.48
CA ILE A 127 4.01 -15.03 2.92
C ILE A 127 5.47 -15.34 3.29
N ASP A 128 6.00 -16.46 2.82
CA ASP A 128 7.37 -16.89 3.14
C ASP A 128 8.39 -15.92 2.56
N TYR A 129 8.20 -15.50 1.31
CA TYR A 129 9.02 -14.47 0.67
C TYR A 129 9.06 -13.16 1.49
N LEU A 130 7.90 -12.67 1.92
CA LEU A 130 7.84 -11.42 2.68
C LEU A 130 8.40 -11.54 4.09
N LYS A 131 8.28 -12.71 4.73
CA LYS A 131 8.94 -12.96 6.02
C LYS A 131 10.46 -12.99 5.89
N GLU A 132 10.97 -13.68 4.86
CA GLU A 132 12.39 -13.75 4.57
C GLU A 132 12.95 -12.34 4.31
N LYS A 133 12.28 -11.58 3.44
CA LYS A 133 12.72 -10.24 3.05
C LYS A 133 12.55 -9.22 4.16
N ASN A 134 11.46 -9.23 4.91
CA ASN A 134 11.24 -8.26 5.98
C ASN A 134 11.93 -8.64 7.31
N GLY A 135 12.85 -9.62 7.30
CA GLY A 135 13.58 -10.05 8.49
C GLY A 135 12.69 -10.51 9.64
N ASN A 136 11.54 -11.14 9.33
CA ASN A 136 10.49 -11.52 10.29
C ASN A 136 9.81 -10.36 11.04
N LYS A 137 9.91 -9.11 10.58
CA LYS A 137 9.03 -8.04 11.05
C LYS A 137 7.57 -8.37 10.71
N ALA A 138 6.65 -7.93 11.55
CA ALA A 138 5.23 -8.25 11.41
C ALA A 138 4.66 -7.63 10.10
N VAL A 139 4.34 -8.48 9.11
CA VAL A 139 3.65 -8.10 7.88
C VAL A 139 2.25 -8.70 7.93
N GLY A 140 1.23 -7.86 7.97
CA GLY A 140 -0.13 -8.30 7.70
C GLY A 140 -0.23 -8.54 6.19
N ILE A 141 -0.51 -9.79 5.79
CA ILE A 141 -0.83 -10.14 4.39
C ILE A 141 -2.24 -10.67 4.34
N TYR A 142 -3.09 -9.99 3.59
CA TYR A 142 -4.48 -10.36 3.43
C TYR A 142 -4.70 -10.86 2.01
N TYR A 143 -5.15 -12.12 1.88
CA TYR A 143 -5.52 -12.72 0.61
C TYR A 143 -7.02 -12.67 0.43
N TYR A 144 -7.46 -11.98 -0.63
CA TYR A 144 -8.86 -12.01 -1.05
C TYR A 144 -9.05 -13.05 -2.15
N MET A 145 -9.96 -14.01 -1.92
CA MET A 145 -10.38 -15.02 -2.89
C MET A 145 -11.83 -14.76 -3.32
N GLN A 146 -12.11 -14.92 -4.61
CA GLN A 146 -13.39 -14.48 -5.21
C GLN A 146 -14.56 -15.41 -4.94
N THR A 147 -14.34 -16.66 -4.51
CA THR A 147 -15.44 -17.60 -4.23
C THR A 147 -15.60 -17.91 -2.74
N ARG A 148 -16.85 -18.19 -2.33
CA ARG A 148 -17.21 -18.52 -0.94
C ARG A 148 -16.56 -19.81 -0.43
N GLU A 149 -16.37 -20.81 -1.30
CA GLU A 149 -15.67 -22.07 -0.96
C GLU A 149 -14.16 -21.88 -0.76
N GLN A 150 -13.56 -20.90 -1.44
CA GLN A 150 -12.17 -20.50 -1.23
C GLN A 150 -12.02 -19.70 0.09
N TYR A 151 -13.00 -18.87 0.43
CA TYR A 151 -13.04 -18.02 1.64
C TYR A 151 -13.04 -18.77 2.98
N GLU A 152 -13.74 -19.91 3.10
CA GLU A 152 -13.86 -20.63 4.38
C GLU A 152 -12.51 -21.12 4.96
N LYS A 153 -11.41 -20.90 4.22
CA LYS A 153 -10.04 -21.27 4.59
C LYS A 153 -9.07 -20.08 4.52
N ASN A 154 -9.49 -18.87 4.89
CA ASN A 154 -8.59 -17.71 4.97
C ASN A 154 -7.32 -17.99 5.79
N TYR A 155 -6.16 -17.72 5.19
CA TYR A 155 -4.85 -17.81 5.83
C TYR A 155 -4.42 -16.43 6.34
N ILE A 156 -4.37 -16.30 7.66
CA ILE A 156 -3.90 -15.10 8.36
C ILE A 156 -2.51 -15.45 8.91
N SER A 157 -1.45 -14.86 8.36
CA SER A 157 -0.15 -14.88 9.04
C SER A 157 0.01 -13.59 9.85
N SER A 158 0.01 -13.75 11.16
CA SER A 158 -0.09 -12.71 12.18
C SER A 158 0.82 -11.48 12.00
N ALA A 159 0.23 -10.30 12.16
CA ALA A 159 0.89 -9.12 12.68
C ALA A 159 0.03 -8.53 13.80
N THR A 160 0.08 -9.13 15.00
CA THR A 160 -0.46 -8.62 16.30
C THR A 160 -1.90 -8.08 16.41
N ASP A 161 -2.65 -7.95 15.32
CA ASP A 161 -4.01 -7.45 15.31
C ASP A 161 -4.99 -8.61 15.45
N SER A 162 -5.81 -8.54 16.49
CA SER A 162 -6.92 -9.45 16.70
C SER A 162 -8.09 -9.07 15.78
N PHE A 163 -8.06 -9.49 14.53
CA PHE A 163 -9.17 -9.26 13.59
C PHE A 163 -10.32 -10.26 13.76
N LYS A 164 -10.73 -10.54 15.00
CA LYS A 164 -12.00 -11.24 15.25
C LYS A 164 -13.22 -10.51 14.66
N ASP A 165 -13.06 -9.24 14.30
CA ASP A 165 -14.16 -8.36 13.87
C ASP A 165 -14.09 -7.92 12.41
N LEU A 166 -13.07 -8.29 11.61
CA LEU A 166 -13.07 -8.01 10.16
C LEU A 166 -13.83 -9.11 9.41
N ILE A 167 -15.11 -9.21 9.76
CA ILE A 167 -16.11 -9.97 9.03
C ILE A 167 -16.30 -9.29 7.66
N TYR A 168 -16.43 -10.12 6.63
CA TYR A 168 -16.62 -9.92 5.19
C TYR A 168 -17.79 -9.00 4.81
N GLU A 169 -17.84 -7.81 5.38
CA GLU A 169 -18.86 -6.85 5.06
C GLU A 169 -18.37 -5.85 4.03
N TYR A 170 -17.10 -5.70 3.65
CA TYR A 170 -16.71 -4.53 2.82
C TYR A 170 -15.95 -4.85 1.53
N ARG A 171 -16.43 -4.31 0.39
CA ARG A 171 -15.66 -4.15 -0.85
C ARG A 171 -14.87 -2.85 -0.76
N ILE A 172 -13.55 -2.89 -0.85
CA ILE A 172 -12.73 -1.68 -1.01
C ILE A 172 -12.85 -1.27 -2.48
N SER A 173 -13.52 -0.14 -2.73
CA SER A 173 -13.55 0.48 -4.05
C SER A 173 -12.26 1.28 -4.28
N SER A 174 -11.94 1.57 -5.54
CA SER A 174 -10.74 2.30 -6.03
C SER A 174 -10.49 3.69 -5.42
N ASN A 175 -11.32 4.12 -4.47
CA ASN A 175 -11.32 5.44 -3.86
C ASN A 175 -11.10 5.36 -2.33
N ASN A 176 -10.56 4.26 -1.80
CA ASN A 176 -10.37 3.99 -0.36
C ASN A 176 -11.66 4.03 0.50
N ASN A 177 -12.84 3.96 -0.13
CA ASN A 177 -14.11 3.83 0.57
C ASN A 177 -14.52 2.36 0.65
N ALA A 178 -14.76 1.89 1.87
CA ALA A 178 -15.30 0.57 2.19
C ALA A 178 -16.82 0.56 1.99
N VAL A 179 -17.34 -0.31 1.12
CA VAL A 179 -18.79 -0.43 0.85
C VAL A 179 -19.32 -1.74 1.41
N ARG A 180 -20.37 -1.66 2.25
CA ARG A 180 -20.96 -2.83 2.90
C ARG A 180 -21.64 -3.77 1.88
N LEU A 181 -21.22 -5.02 1.75
CA LEU A 181 -21.91 -6.09 1.03
C LEU A 181 -23.10 -6.51 1.88
N GLU A 182 -24.31 -6.19 1.43
CA GLU A 182 -25.53 -6.63 2.10
C GLU A 182 -25.63 -8.16 1.98
N LYS A 183 -25.96 -8.82 3.10
CA LYS A 183 -26.27 -10.25 3.14
C LYS A 183 -27.71 -10.43 2.65
N ASP A 184 -27.90 -11.21 1.59
CA ASP A 184 -29.19 -11.85 1.29
C ASP A 184 -29.54 -12.90 2.36
#